data_AF-A0A817J2Z0-F1
#
_entry.id   AF-A0A817J2Z0-F1
#
_cell.length_a   1.000
_cell.length_b   1.000
_cell.length_c   1.000
_cell.angle_alpha   90.00
_cell.angle_beta   90.00
_cell.angle_gamma   90.00
#
_symmetry.space_group_name_H-M   'P 1'
#
loop_
_entity.id
_entity.type
_entity.pdbx_description
1 polymer ?
#
loop_
_entity_poly.entity_id
_entity_poly.type
_entity_poly.pdbx_seq_one_letter_code
_entity_poly.pdbx_strand_id
1 'polypeptide(L)'
;MADQHQNQKRKTFIRSIINFTQGIAVTLFVFAVTIAMYLTVIYRARVAPLISYAIVFDAGSSHTEMFVYNWPADKSEGLGTTSPVSQYFVCPLATINASDPYKPNDFIKLKAISDFENHLDLLNDYFAPCLNEAVSKIPSNRHKFSPIFLGATAGMRLASLRNTTRANQVFETIREIFLNYPFQFVTARQVSSFILLIKSIINKISI
;
A
#
# COMPACT_ATOMS: atom_id res chain seq x y z
N MET A 1 80.66 -5.61 25.23
CA MET A 1 79.48 -6.44 25.58
C MET A 1 78.30 -5.62 26.11
N ALA A 2 78.51 -4.60 26.95
CA ALA A 2 77.42 -3.76 27.49
C ALA A 2 76.57 -3.03 26.42
N ASP A 3 77.21 -2.50 25.38
CA ASP A 3 76.54 -1.74 24.30
C ASP A 3 75.54 -2.58 23.49
N GLN A 4 75.86 -3.84 23.20
CA GLN A 4 74.96 -4.73 22.46
C GLN A 4 73.74 -5.11 23.30
N HIS A 5 73.92 -5.28 24.61
CA HIS A 5 72.84 -5.58 25.55
C HIS A 5 71.86 -4.39 25.70
N GLN A 6 72.39 -3.17 25.68
CA GLN A 6 71.59 -1.94 25.75
C GLN A 6 70.80 -1.70 24.44
N ASN A 7 71.40 -2.01 23.29
CA ASN A 7 70.74 -1.90 21.98
C ASN A 7 69.64 -2.97 21.79
N GLN A 8 69.84 -4.19 22.33
CA GLN A 8 68.84 -5.27 22.34
C GLN A 8 67.60 -4.90 23.19
N LYS A 9 67.81 -4.33 24.39
CA LYS A 9 66.74 -3.82 25.26
C LYS A 9 65.95 -2.69 24.62
N ARG A 10 66.63 -1.77 23.91
CA ARG A 10 65.98 -0.68 23.18
C ARG A 10 65.11 -1.20 22.03
N LYS A 11 65.58 -2.19 21.25
CA LYS A 11 64.80 -2.81 20.15
C LYS A 11 63.55 -3.54 20.64
N THR A 12 63.65 -4.27 21.76
CA THR A 12 62.51 -4.99 22.36
C THR A 12 61.49 -4.01 22.95
N PHE A 13 61.95 -2.96 23.63
CA PHE A 13 61.08 -1.90 24.12
C PHE A 13 60.33 -1.17 22.99
N ILE A 14 61.02 -0.82 21.90
CA ILE A 14 60.39 -0.17 20.73
C ILE A 14 59.36 -1.10 20.07
N ARG A 15 59.66 -2.40 19.90
CA ARG A 15 58.67 -3.37 19.38
C ARG A 15 57.44 -3.48 20.28
N SER A 16 57.63 -3.46 21.60
CA SER A 16 56.51 -3.50 22.56
C SER A 16 55.60 -2.27 22.43
N ILE A 17 56.18 -1.08 22.22
CA ILE A 17 55.41 0.15 21.99
C ILE A 17 54.65 0.09 20.67
N ILE A 18 55.29 -0.37 19.59
CA ILE A 18 54.66 -0.49 18.26
C ILE A 18 53.46 -1.45 18.31
N ASN A 19 53.60 -2.61 18.96
CA ASN A 19 52.51 -3.56 19.07
C ASN A 19 51.34 -3.00 19.92
N PHE A 20 51.65 -2.24 20.97
CA PHE A 20 50.65 -1.58 21.80
C PHE A 20 49.88 -0.49 21.03
N THR A 21 50.59 0.36 20.28
CA THR A 21 49.95 1.40 19.46
C THR A 21 49.13 0.80 18.30
N GLN A 22 49.62 -0.28 17.69
CA GLN A 22 48.85 -1.05 16.69
C GLN A 22 47.57 -1.64 17.29
N GLY A 23 47.61 -2.19 18.51
CA GLY A 23 46.43 -2.71 19.20
C GLY A 23 45.37 -1.64 19.45
N ILE A 24 45.78 -0.45 19.92
CA ILE A 24 44.87 0.69 20.09
C ILE A 24 44.27 1.12 18.74
N ALA A 25 45.10 1.25 17.71
CA ALA A 25 44.65 1.65 16.37
C ALA A 25 43.62 0.67 15.79
N VAL A 26 43.85 -0.65 15.93
CA VAL A 26 42.90 -1.69 15.48
C VAL A 26 41.59 -1.59 16.26
N THR A 27 41.66 -1.38 17.58
CA THR A 27 40.46 -1.29 18.43
C THR A 27 39.61 -0.06 18.06
N LEU A 28 40.25 1.09 17.85
CA LEU A 28 39.57 2.31 17.40
C LEU A 28 38.97 2.16 16.00
N PHE A 29 39.68 1.48 15.09
CA PHE A 29 39.17 1.21 13.75
C PHE A 29 37.91 0.33 13.79
N VAL A 30 37.93 -0.75 14.57
CA VAL A 30 36.75 -1.62 14.76
C VAL A 30 35.58 -0.82 15.34
N PHE A 31 35.83 0.02 16.34
CA PHE A 31 34.78 0.85 16.96
C PHE A 31 34.20 1.90 16.00
N ALA A 32 35.04 2.51 15.15
CA ALA A 32 34.59 3.44 14.13
C ALA A 32 33.71 2.74 13.07
N VAL A 33 34.09 1.53 12.64
CA VAL A 33 33.30 0.74 11.69
C VAL A 33 31.95 0.33 12.27
N THR A 34 31.89 -0.10 13.54
CA THR A 34 30.61 -0.47 14.17
C THR A 34 29.69 0.74 14.33
N ILE A 35 30.22 1.91 14.70
CA ILE A 35 29.45 3.16 14.75
C ILE A 35 28.94 3.53 13.36
N ALA A 36 29.79 3.50 12.34
CA ALA A 36 29.40 3.84 10.97
C ALA A 36 28.29 2.91 10.44
N MET A 37 28.39 1.60 10.72
CA MET A 37 27.36 0.62 10.38
C MET A 37 26.04 0.94 11.09
N TYR A 38 26.08 1.17 12.41
CA TYR A 38 24.91 1.52 13.20
C TYR A 38 24.22 2.81 12.72
N LEU A 39 25.01 3.87 12.47
CA LEU A 39 24.51 5.13 11.93
C LEU A 39 23.91 4.95 10.54
N THR A 40 24.50 4.10 9.68
CA THR A 40 23.95 3.80 8.35
C THR A 40 22.60 3.09 8.45
N VAL A 41 22.45 2.13 9.36
CA VAL A 41 21.17 1.44 9.59
C VAL A 41 20.12 2.42 10.09
N ILE A 42 20.44 3.27 11.06
CA ILE A 42 19.50 4.30 11.56
C ILE A 42 19.15 5.29 10.47
N TYR A 43 20.14 5.81 9.73
CA TYR A 43 19.90 6.77 8.66
C TYR A 43 18.98 6.16 7.60
N ARG A 44 19.24 4.93 7.13
CA ARG A 44 18.36 4.24 6.19
C ARG A 44 16.95 4.01 6.76
N ALA A 45 16.84 3.61 8.02
CA ALA A 45 15.55 3.40 8.68
C ALA A 45 14.76 4.71 8.89
N ARG A 46 15.45 5.85 9.06
CA ARG A 46 14.84 7.17 9.27
C ARG A 46 14.56 7.93 7.96
N VAL A 47 15.32 7.65 6.91
CA VAL A 47 15.27 8.39 5.63
C VAL A 47 14.44 7.66 4.58
N ALA A 48 14.22 6.35 4.68
CA ALA A 48 13.26 5.68 3.81
C ALA A 48 11.86 6.26 4.06
N PRO A 49 11.25 6.95 3.09
CA PRO A 49 9.94 7.55 3.28
C PRO A 49 8.93 6.44 3.54
N LEU A 50 8.18 6.60 4.62
CA LEU A 50 7.12 5.70 5.01
C LEU A 50 6.05 5.74 3.88
N ILE A 51 5.96 4.76 2.98
CA ILE A 51 4.95 4.77 1.89
C ILE A 51 3.55 4.36 2.37
N SER A 52 2.54 5.21 2.15
CA SER A 52 1.11 4.91 2.34
C SER A 52 0.45 4.46 1.05
N TYR A 53 -0.68 3.77 1.18
CA TYR A 53 -1.45 3.22 0.05
C TYR A 53 -2.94 3.52 0.21
N ALA A 54 -3.68 3.59 -0.90
CA ALA A 54 -5.14 3.62 -0.91
C ALA A 54 -5.67 2.80 -2.09
N ILE A 55 -6.80 2.14 -1.89
CA ILE A 55 -7.48 1.32 -2.90
C ILE A 55 -8.80 2.02 -3.24
N VAL A 56 -9.04 2.26 -4.53
CA VAL A 56 -10.25 2.92 -5.03
C VAL A 56 -10.84 2.07 -6.13
N PHE A 57 -12.06 1.60 -5.94
CA PHE A 57 -12.86 1.00 -7.00
C PHE A 57 -13.67 2.11 -7.68
N ASP A 58 -13.43 2.34 -8.96
CA ASP A 58 -14.28 3.18 -9.80
C ASP A 58 -15.35 2.29 -10.47
N ALA A 59 -16.57 2.39 -9.96
CA ALA A 59 -17.72 1.65 -10.46
C ALA A 59 -18.49 2.52 -11.46
N GLY A 60 -18.01 2.48 -12.70
CA GLY A 60 -18.67 3.03 -13.88
C GLY A 60 -19.92 2.23 -14.27
N SER A 61 -20.76 2.81 -15.13
CA SER A 61 -21.94 2.11 -15.67
C SER A 61 -21.61 0.95 -16.60
N SER A 62 -20.41 0.94 -17.20
CA SER A 62 -20.03 -0.04 -18.23
C SER A 62 -18.96 -1.03 -17.78
N HIS A 63 -18.27 -0.73 -16.68
CA HIS A 63 -17.20 -1.55 -16.09
C HIS A 63 -16.85 -1.01 -14.71
N THR A 64 -16.20 -1.86 -13.90
CA THR A 64 -15.56 -1.45 -12.64
C THR A 64 -14.07 -1.72 -12.72
N GLU A 65 -13.26 -0.79 -12.21
CA GLU A 65 -11.81 -0.93 -12.14
C GLU A 65 -11.30 -0.60 -10.74
N MET A 66 -10.30 -1.34 -10.28
CA MET A 66 -9.60 -1.07 -9.03
C MET A 66 -8.29 -0.33 -9.32
N PHE A 67 -8.14 0.84 -8.69
CA PHE A 67 -6.92 1.62 -8.69
C PHE A 67 -6.26 1.54 -7.31
N VAL A 68 -4.97 1.24 -7.28
CA VAL A 68 -4.17 1.35 -6.06
C VAL A 68 -3.20 2.50 -6.21
N TYR A 69 -3.24 3.43 -5.26
CA TYR A 69 -2.36 4.59 -5.20
C TYR A 69 -1.35 4.45 -4.08
N ASN A 70 -0.21 5.13 -4.19
CA ASN A 70 0.75 5.26 -3.12
C ASN A 70 1.33 6.68 -3.04
N TRP A 71 1.81 7.04 -1.85
CA TRP A 71 2.48 8.32 -1.59
C TRP A 71 3.39 8.24 -0.35
N PRO A 72 4.41 9.11 -0.24
CA PRO A 72 5.19 9.27 1.00
C PRO A 72 4.31 9.80 2.15
N ALA A 73 4.24 9.08 3.28
CA ALA A 73 3.42 9.41 4.45
C ALA A 73 3.99 10.54 5.30
N ASP A 74 5.28 10.85 5.16
CA ASP A 74 5.98 11.95 5.82
C ASP A 74 5.54 13.34 5.34
N LYS A 75 4.73 13.41 4.28
CA LYS A 75 4.33 14.66 3.62
C LYS A 75 2.81 14.85 3.50
N SER A 76 2.01 14.13 4.28
CA SER A 76 0.55 14.29 4.31
C SER A 76 0.04 15.31 5.35
N GLU A 77 0.89 15.89 6.19
CA GLU A 77 0.45 16.79 7.26
C GLU A 77 1.05 18.21 7.15
N GLY A 78 0.21 19.17 6.75
CA GLY A 78 0.28 20.55 7.26
C GLY A 78 1.06 21.62 6.50
N LEU A 79 1.87 21.30 5.48
CA LEU A 79 2.71 22.31 4.80
C LEU A 79 2.54 22.34 3.29
N GLY A 80 1.31 22.54 2.79
CA GLY A 80 1.00 23.08 1.44
C GLY A 80 1.67 22.44 0.21
N THR A 81 2.40 21.35 0.37
CA THR A 81 3.22 20.68 -0.64
C THR A 81 2.56 19.35 -0.88
N THR A 82 1.67 19.33 -1.88
CA THR A 82 1.05 18.11 -2.37
C THR A 82 2.16 17.17 -2.82
N SER A 83 2.50 16.19 -1.99
CA SER A 83 3.35 15.10 -2.47
C SER A 83 2.63 14.42 -3.61
N PRO A 84 3.33 14.12 -4.72
CA PRO A 84 2.70 13.51 -5.88
C PRO A 84 2.13 12.15 -5.47
N VAL A 85 0.81 12.03 -5.56
CA VAL A 85 0.14 10.73 -5.47
C VAL A 85 0.40 10.00 -6.77
N SER A 86 1.02 8.83 -6.64
CA SER A 86 1.39 7.97 -7.76
C SER A 86 0.42 6.80 -7.86
N GLN A 87 0.04 6.44 -9.08
CA GLN A 87 -0.67 5.19 -9.34
C GLN A 87 0.32 4.04 -9.16
N TYR A 88 0.03 3.14 -8.23
CA TYR A 88 0.84 1.97 -7.97
C TYR A 88 0.53 0.85 -8.96
N PHE A 89 -0.74 0.48 -9.10
CA PHE A 89 -1.22 -0.41 -10.16
C PHE A 89 -2.73 -0.28 -10.37
N VAL A 90 -3.23 -0.87 -11.46
CA VAL A 90 -4.65 -0.94 -11.83
C VAL A 90 -5.02 -2.39 -12.06
N CYS A 91 -6.22 -2.78 -11.63
CA CYS A 91 -6.82 -4.09 -11.88
C CYS A 91 -8.24 -3.90 -12.41
N PRO A 92 -8.48 -4.11 -13.71
CA PRO A 92 -9.82 -4.14 -14.28
C PRO A 92 -10.58 -5.39 -13.80
N LEU A 93 -11.82 -5.23 -13.34
CA LEU A 93 -12.60 -6.38 -12.88
C LEU A 93 -13.12 -7.18 -14.08
N ALA A 94 -13.05 -8.50 -13.97
CA ALA A 94 -13.42 -9.42 -15.05
C ALA A 94 -14.94 -9.44 -15.27
N THR A 95 -15.37 -9.69 -16.50
CA THR A 95 -16.79 -9.95 -16.79
C THR A 95 -17.16 -11.36 -16.33
N ILE A 96 -18.28 -11.49 -15.63
CA ILE A 96 -18.84 -12.78 -15.23
C ILE A 96 -20.02 -13.12 -16.15
N ASN A 97 -20.08 -14.36 -16.61
CA ASN A 97 -21.25 -14.88 -17.31
C ASN A 97 -22.20 -15.52 -16.28
N ALA A 98 -23.46 -15.09 -16.26
CA ALA A 98 -24.49 -15.66 -15.41
C ALA A 98 -25.68 -16.11 -16.26
N SER A 99 -26.42 -17.12 -15.78
CA SER A 99 -27.71 -17.50 -16.40
C SER A 99 -28.72 -16.37 -16.23
N ASP A 100 -29.46 -16.03 -17.28
CA ASP A 100 -30.53 -15.03 -17.19
C ASP A 100 -31.64 -15.56 -16.24
N PRO A 101 -31.99 -14.83 -15.17
CA PRO A 101 -33.03 -15.26 -14.23
C PRO A 101 -34.42 -15.39 -14.86
N TYR A 102 -34.66 -14.75 -16.01
CA TYR A 102 -35.90 -14.84 -16.78
C TYR A 102 -35.79 -15.77 -17.99
N LYS A 103 -34.58 -16.13 -18.42
CA LYS A 103 -34.31 -17.03 -19.55
C LYS A 103 -33.12 -17.95 -19.26
N PRO A 104 -33.33 -19.06 -18.53
CA PRO A 104 -32.21 -19.87 -17.98
C PRO A 104 -31.30 -20.53 -19.02
N ASN A 105 -31.72 -20.58 -20.30
CA ASN A 105 -30.88 -21.07 -21.40
C ASN A 105 -30.04 -19.96 -22.07
N ASP A 106 -30.25 -18.71 -21.67
CA ASP A 106 -29.51 -17.54 -22.15
C ASP A 106 -28.50 -17.10 -21.06
N PHE A 107 -27.37 -16.56 -21.51
CA PHE A 107 -26.34 -16.00 -20.63
C PHE A 107 -26.33 -14.49 -20.70
N ILE A 108 -26.25 -13.85 -19.54
CA ILE A 108 -25.98 -12.42 -19.41
C ILE A 108 -24.54 -12.18 -18.97
N LYS A 109 -23.98 -11.06 -19.44
CA LYS A 109 -22.63 -10.61 -19.08
C LYS A 109 -22.75 -9.56 -17.97
N LEU A 110 -22.27 -9.90 -16.79
CA LEU A 110 -22.19 -9.01 -15.64
C LEU A 110 -20.84 -8.30 -15.67
N LYS A 111 -20.85 -6.98 -15.84
CA LYS A 111 -19.62 -6.20 -16.04
C LYS A 111 -19.52 -4.99 -15.13
N ALA A 112 -20.63 -4.34 -14.80
CA ALA A 112 -20.71 -3.26 -13.83
C ALA A 112 -21.44 -3.74 -12.57
N ILE A 113 -21.16 -3.13 -11.42
CA ILE A 113 -21.81 -3.53 -10.15
C ILE A 113 -23.35 -3.43 -10.19
N SER A 114 -23.91 -2.56 -11.03
CA SER A 114 -25.37 -2.45 -11.23
C SER A 114 -25.99 -3.67 -11.91
N ASP A 115 -25.20 -4.50 -12.60
CA ASP A 115 -25.69 -5.71 -13.27
C ASP A 115 -26.01 -6.84 -12.26
N PHE A 116 -25.44 -6.76 -11.06
CA PHE A 116 -25.51 -7.81 -10.04
C PHE A 116 -26.74 -7.72 -9.13
N GLU A 117 -27.72 -6.85 -9.40
CA GLU A 117 -28.95 -6.71 -8.59
C GLU A 117 -29.67 -8.04 -8.32
N ASN A 118 -29.56 -9.01 -9.23
CA ASN A 118 -30.16 -10.34 -9.11
C ASN A 118 -29.12 -11.47 -8.92
N HIS A 119 -27.85 -11.13 -8.75
CA HIS A 119 -26.72 -12.08 -8.72
C HIS A 119 -25.71 -11.71 -7.62
N LEU A 120 -26.22 -11.43 -6.42
CA LEU A 120 -25.39 -10.98 -5.29
C LEU A 120 -24.33 -12.00 -4.88
N ASP A 121 -24.64 -13.29 -5.06
CA ASP A 121 -23.75 -14.42 -4.82
C ASP A 121 -22.47 -14.38 -5.67
N LEU A 122 -22.55 -13.79 -6.87
CA LEU A 122 -21.40 -13.67 -7.79
C LEU A 122 -20.51 -12.45 -7.50
N LEU A 123 -20.91 -11.55 -6.60
CA LEU A 123 -20.11 -10.36 -6.29
C LEU A 123 -18.78 -10.71 -5.64
N ASN A 124 -18.72 -11.75 -4.79
CA ASN A 124 -17.46 -12.16 -4.18
C ASN A 124 -16.46 -12.58 -5.26
N ASP A 125 -16.88 -13.42 -6.20
CA ASP A 125 -16.03 -13.90 -7.30
C ASP A 125 -15.64 -12.77 -8.26
N TYR A 126 -16.49 -11.75 -8.40
CA TYR A 126 -16.21 -10.55 -9.19
C TYR A 126 -15.09 -9.68 -8.60
N PHE A 127 -15.09 -9.49 -7.27
CA PHE A 127 -14.11 -8.63 -6.59
C PHE A 127 -12.83 -9.37 -6.16
N ALA A 128 -12.92 -10.66 -5.84
CA ALA A 128 -11.84 -11.44 -5.23
C ALA A 128 -10.51 -11.41 -6.01
N PRO A 129 -10.47 -11.52 -7.36
CA PRO A 129 -9.21 -11.49 -8.10
C PRO A 129 -8.40 -10.22 -7.84
N CYS A 130 -9.03 -9.04 -7.95
CA CYS A 130 -8.36 -7.76 -7.73
C CYS A 130 -8.04 -7.51 -6.26
N LEU A 131 -8.92 -7.88 -5.33
CA LEU A 131 -8.64 -7.74 -3.90
C LEU A 131 -7.48 -8.63 -3.44
N ASN A 132 -7.40 -9.86 -3.95
CA ASN A 132 -6.29 -10.78 -3.68
C ASN A 132 -4.97 -10.24 -4.26
N GLU A 133 -5.03 -9.63 -5.44
CA GLU A 133 -3.87 -8.94 -6.02
C GLU A 133 -3.39 -7.77 -5.15
N ALA A 134 -4.32 -6.97 -4.60
CA ALA A 134 -3.99 -5.92 -3.66
C ALA A 134 -3.34 -6.44 -2.37
N VAL A 135 -3.87 -7.52 -1.80
CA VAL A 135 -3.27 -8.16 -0.61
C VAL A 135 -1.84 -8.63 -0.89
N SER A 136 -1.60 -9.18 -2.08
CA SER A 136 -0.29 -9.67 -2.51
C SER A 136 0.72 -8.55 -2.75
N LYS A 137 0.30 -7.44 -3.38
CA LYS A 137 1.21 -6.35 -3.77
C LYS A 137 1.44 -5.31 -2.67
N ILE A 138 0.46 -5.04 -1.81
CA ILE A 138 0.62 -4.08 -0.72
C ILE A 138 1.36 -4.77 0.45
N PRO A 139 2.40 -4.15 1.05
CA PRO A 139 3.09 -4.73 2.20
C PRO A 139 2.14 -4.99 3.37
N SER A 140 2.25 -6.15 4.04
CA SER A 140 1.29 -6.57 5.09
C SER A 140 1.22 -5.62 6.29
N ASN A 141 2.33 -4.96 6.62
CA ASN A 141 2.37 -3.94 7.68
C ASN A 141 1.61 -2.65 7.30
N ARG A 142 1.13 -2.53 6.06
CA ARG A 142 0.34 -1.41 5.55
C ARG A 142 -1.13 -1.72 5.37
N HIS A 143 -1.54 -2.99 5.33
CA HIS A 143 -2.92 -3.37 5.04
C HIS A 143 -3.93 -2.63 5.92
N LYS A 144 -3.75 -2.69 7.25
CA LYS A 144 -4.65 -2.05 8.23
C LYS A 144 -4.73 -0.52 8.15
N PHE A 145 -3.76 0.12 7.49
CA PHE A 145 -3.69 1.57 7.31
C PHE A 145 -4.04 2.01 5.89
N SER A 146 -4.30 1.05 5.00
CA SER A 146 -4.62 1.32 3.60
C SER A 146 -6.13 1.39 3.46
N PRO A 147 -6.72 2.57 3.26
CA PRO A 147 -8.15 2.68 3.09
C PRO A 147 -8.61 2.10 1.75
N ILE A 148 -9.78 1.48 1.77
CA ILE A 148 -10.49 0.97 0.59
C ILE A 148 -11.79 1.74 0.38
N PHE A 149 -11.99 2.22 -0.86
CA PHE A 149 -13.14 3.03 -1.28
C PHE A 149 -13.82 2.41 -2.49
N LEU A 150 -15.14 2.58 -2.57
CA LEU A 150 -15.94 2.32 -3.77
C LEU A 150 -16.62 3.62 -4.18
N GLY A 151 -16.28 4.15 -5.34
CA GLY A 151 -16.96 5.27 -5.98
C GLY A 151 -17.92 4.75 -7.05
N ALA A 152 -19.22 4.80 -6.79
CA ALA A 152 -20.22 4.44 -7.79
C ALA A 152 -20.78 5.67 -8.50
N THR A 153 -20.91 5.58 -9.82
CA THR A 153 -21.33 6.70 -10.67
C THR A 153 -22.80 6.56 -11.12
N ALA A 154 -23.15 7.05 -12.31
CA ALA A 154 -24.53 7.14 -12.81
C ALA A 154 -25.25 5.78 -12.90
N GLY A 155 -24.53 4.68 -13.15
CA GLY A 155 -25.12 3.34 -13.25
C GLY A 155 -25.85 2.91 -11.99
N MET A 156 -25.22 3.09 -10.82
CA MET A 156 -25.86 2.78 -9.53
C MET A 156 -26.95 3.78 -9.14
N ARG A 157 -26.86 5.03 -9.59
CA ARG A 157 -27.95 6.00 -9.41
C ARG A 157 -29.21 5.55 -10.15
N LEU A 158 -29.06 5.04 -11.37
CA LEU A 158 -30.19 4.52 -12.15
C LEU A 158 -30.76 3.23 -11.54
N ALA A 159 -29.89 2.29 -11.12
CA ALA A 159 -30.28 1.09 -10.38
C ALA A 159 -31.12 1.42 -9.13
N SER A 160 -30.68 2.41 -8.35
CA SER A 160 -31.37 2.86 -7.14
C SER A 160 -32.75 3.47 -7.42
N LEU A 161 -32.91 4.18 -8.55
CA LEU A 161 -34.20 4.71 -9.00
C LEU A 161 -35.16 3.60 -9.45
N ARG A 162 -34.64 2.51 -10.03
CA ARG A 162 -35.43 1.35 -10.44
C ARG A 162 -35.88 0.52 -9.24
N ASN A 163 -34.95 0.20 -8.35
CA ASN A 163 -35.21 -0.58 -7.15
C ASN A 163 -34.18 -0.26 -6.06
N THR A 164 -34.54 0.67 -5.18
CA THR A 164 -33.67 1.12 -4.09
C THR A 164 -33.26 -0.02 -3.16
N THR A 165 -34.17 -0.96 -2.88
CA THR A 165 -33.88 -2.09 -2.00
C THR A 165 -32.79 -2.98 -2.58
N ARG A 166 -32.89 -3.35 -3.86
CA ARG A 166 -31.85 -4.18 -4.51
C ARG A 166 -30.53 -3.43 -4.66
N ALA A 167 -30.56 -2.15 -5.03
CA ALA A 167 -29.34 -1.35 -5.10
C ALA A 167 -28.63 -1.27 -3.74
N ASN A 168 -29.38 -1.15 -2.64
CA ASN A 168 -28.81 -1.17 -1.29
C ASN A 168 -28.24 -2.55 -0.93
N GLN A 169 -28.91 -3.64 -1.30
CA GLN A 169 -28.39 -5.00 -1.09
C GLN A 169 -27.05 -5.22 -1.80
N VAL A 170 -26.88 -4.68 -3.01
CA VAL A 170 -25.59 -4.70 -3.72
C VAL A 170 -24.51 -4.00 -2.88
N PHE A 171 -24.77 -2.79 -2.39
CA PHE A 171 -23.80 -2.06 -1.56
C PHE A 171 -23.48 -2.75 -0.24
N GLU A 172 -24.47 -3.31 0.45
CA GLU A 172 -24.24 -4.07 1.69
C GLU A 172 -23.42 -5.34 1.42
N THR A 173 -23.70 -6.05 0.33
CA THR A 173 -22.89 -7.23 -0.04
C THR A 173 -21.44 -6.84 -0.35
N ILE A 174 -21.22 -5.75 -1.08
CA ILE A 174 -19.86 -5.24 -1.36
C ILE A 174 -19.16 -4.84 -0.05
N ARG A 175 -19.89 -4.22 0.88
CA ARG A 175 -19.36 -3.87 2.20
C ARG A 175 -18.91 -5.11 2.96
N GLU A 176 -19.74 -6.16 3.00
CA GLU A 176 -19.40 -7.42 3.65
C GLU A 176 -18.16 -8.06 3.02
N ILE A 177 -18.06 -8.06 1.68
CA ILE A 177 -16.87 -8.53 0.97
C ILE A 177 -15.64 -7.72 1.42
N PHE A 178 -15.70 -6.39 1.42
CA PHE A 178 -14.56 -5.55 1.78
C PHE A 178 -14.11 -5.74 3.24
N LEU A 179 -15.06 -6.02 4.16
CA LEU A 179 -14.76 -6.32 5.56
C LEU A 179 -14.00 -7.64 5.76
N ASN A 180 -14.05 -8.56 4.79
CA ASN A 180 -13.29 -9.81 4.83
C ASN A 180 -11.82 -9.64 4.42
N TYR A 181 -11.42 -8.46 3.96
CA TYR A 181 -10.06 -8.15 3.54
C TYR A 181 -9.32 -7.31 4.60
N PRO A 182 -7.98 -7.37 4.68
CA PRO A 182 -7.21 -6.74 5.76
C PRO A 182 -7.05 -5.21 5.60
N PHE A 183 -7.91 -4.57 4.80
CA PHE A 183 -7.86 -3.13 4.49
C PHE A 183 -8.82 -2.33 5.37
N GLN A 184 -8.56 -1.04 5.50
CA GLN A 184 -9.45 -0.17 6.26
C GLN A 184 -10.65 0.24 5.41
N PHE A 185 -11.81 -0.36 5.63
CA PHE A 185 -13.04 0.08 4.97
C PHE A 185 -13.43 1.49 5.46
N VAL A 186 -13.57 2.42 4.52
CA VAL A 186 -13.95 3.81 4.82
C VAL A 186 -15.27 4.14 4.13
N THR A 187 -16.24 4.60 4.90
CA THR A 187 -17.54 5.04 4.36
C THR A 187 -17.44 6.44 3.74
N ALA A 188 -18.35 6.78 2.81
CA ALA A 188 -18.42 8.10 2.19
C ALA A 188 -18.49 9.26 3.22
N ARG A 189 -19.02 9.01 4.42
CA ARG A 189 -19.11 9.99 5.51
C ARG A 189 -17.75 10.27 6.19
N GLN A 190 -16.83 9.31 6.15
CA GLN A 190 -15.49 9.39 6.75
C GLN A 190 -14.43 9.94 5.77
N VAL A 191 -14.83 10.20 4.51
CA VAL A 191 -13.99 10.82 3.48
C VAL A 191 -13.51 12.23 3.89
N SER A 192 -14.20 12.90 4.83
CA SER A 192 -13.90 14.27 5.27
C SER A 192 -12.44 14.50 5.71
N SER A 193 -11.85 13.56 6.46
CA SER A 193 -10.46 13.64 6.91
C SER A 193 -9.42 13.32 5.82
N PHE A 194 -9.85 12.72 4.71
CA PHE A 194 -9.03 12.40 3.54
C PHE A 194 -9.30 13.31 2.34
N ILE A 195 -10.13 14.35 2.50
CA ILE A 195 -10.62 15.21 1.40
C ILE A 195 -9.50 15.79 0.55
N LEU A 196 -8.34 16.15 1.10
CA LEU A 196 -7.26 16.73 0.29
C LEU A 196 -6.57 15.69 -0.61
N LEU A 197 -6.39 14.46 -0.11
CA LEU A 197 -5.82 13.36 -0.86
C LEU A 197 -6.83 12.80 -1.88
N ILE A 198 -8.08 12.66 -1.44
CA ILE A 198 -9.19 12.19 -2.28
C ILE A 198 -9.60 13.23 -3.32
N LYS A 199 -9.55 14.54 -3.06
CA LYS A 199 -9.74 15.56 -4.12
C LYS A 199 -8.65 15.48 -5.18
N SER A 200 -7.40 15.19 -4.80
CA SER A 200 -6.31 15.00 -5.76
C SER A 200 -6.49 13.73 -6.60
N ILE A 201 -7.06 12.67 -6.03
CA ILE A 201 -7.37 11.41 -6.72
C ILE A 201 -8.66 11.51 -7.56
N ILE A 202 -9.75 12.08 -7.03
CA ILE A 202 -11.03 12.30 -7.72
C ILE A 202 -10.87 13.30 -8.88
N ASN A 203 -10.08 14.37 -8.74
CA ASN A 203 -9.79 15.27 -9.87
C ASN A 203 -9.02 14.60 -11.01
N LYS A 204 -8.41 13.42 -10.79
CA LYS A 204 -7.82 12.61 -11.85
C LYS A 204 -8.82 11.62 -12.50
N ILE A 205 -9.91 11.29 -11.81
CA ILE A 205 -10.95 10.36 -12.28
C ILE A 205 -12.11 11.12 -12.96
N SER A 206 -12.36 12.38 -12.57
CA SER A 206 -13.38 13.22 -13.19
C SER A 206 -12.84 13.94 -14.43
N ILE A 207 -12.88 13.25 -15.58
CA ILE A 207 -12.90 13.86 -16.92
C ILE A 207 -14.13 13.31 -17.65
#